data_AF-A0AB37K7N4-F1
#
_entry.id   AF-A0AB37K7N4-F1
#
_cell.length_a   1.000
_cell.length_b   1.000
_cell.length_c   1.000
_cell.angle_alpha   90.00
_cell.angle_beta   90.00
_cell.angle_gamma   90.00
#
_symmetry.space_group_name_H-M   'P 1'
#
loop_
_entity.id
_entity.type
_entity.pdbx_description
1 polymer ?
#
loop_
_entity_poly.entity_id
_entity_poly.type
_entity_poly.pdbx_seq_one_letter_code
_entity_poly.pdbx_strand_id
1 'polypeptide(L)'
;SNQQLTNFTIKDEFKDALDINFAFYYFFIIAEQSKKLINTSSLPIISMKELKKLKIPIPSLPEQEKIVAILDKFDTLTHSVSEGLPREIALRRKQYEYYREQLLAFR
;
A
#
# COMPACT_ATOMS: atom_id res chain seq x y z
N SER A 1 10.80 -19.91 -16.71
CA SER A 1 9.53 -19.66 -15.99
C SER A 1 9.61 -18.35 -15.25
N ASN A 2 8.76 -17.39 -15.57
CA ASN A 2 8.69 -16.11 -14.85
C ASN A 2 8.04 -16.37 -13.49
N GLN A 3 8.83 -16.34 -12.42
CA GLN A 3 8.32 -16.48 -11.05
C GLN A 3 7.80 -15.11 -10.59
N GLN A 4 6.48 -14.92 -10.65
CA GLN A 4 5.80 -13.76 -10.09
C GLN A 4 5.06 -14.20 -8.83
N LEU A 5 5.25 -13.47 -7.72
CA LEU A 5 4.46 -13.66 -6.51
C LEU A 5 3.10 -13.00 -6.75
N THR A 6 2.05 -13.79 -6.93
CA THR A 6 0.70 -13.28 -7.26
C THR A 6 -0.26 -13.37 -6.08
N ASN A 7 0.02 -14.20 -5.09
CA ASN A 7 -0.83 -14.38 -3.91
C ASN A 7 0.00 -14.77 -2.68
N PHE A 8 -0.51 -14.41 -1.50
CA PHE A 8 0.01 -14.82 -0.20
C PHE A 8 -1.16 -15.23 0.69
N THR A 9 -0.97 -16.30 1.46
CA THR A 9 -1.93 -16.76 2.46
C THR A 9 -1.21 -17.05 3.76
N ILE A 10 -1.85 -16.66 4.87
CA ILE A 10 -1.37 -17.00 6.21
C ILE A 10 -1.79 -18.45 6.45
N LYS A 11 -0.83 -19.31 6.80
CA LYS A 11 -1.12 -20.69 7.21
C LYS A 11 -2.00 -20.68 8.46
N ASP A 12 -2.88 -21.66 8.59
CA ASP A 12 -3.84 -21.75 9.71
C ASP A 12 -3.16 -21.66 11.08
N GLU A 13 -1.96 -22.23 11.22
CA GLU A 13 -1.11 -22.20 12.42
C GLU A 13 -0.78 -20.79 12.93
N PHE A 14 -0.83 -19.77 12.08
CA PHE A 14 -0.45 -18.40 12.41
C PHE A 14 -1.63 -17.42 12.39
N LYS A 15 -2.86 -17.88 12.15
CA LYS A 15 -4.04 -17.01 12.11
C LYS A 15 -4.28 -16.26 13.41
N ASP A 16 -4.00 -16.89 14.54
CA ASP A 16 -4.17 -16.29 15.87
C ASP A 16 -2.99 -15.38 16.28
N ALA A 17 -1.92 -15.36 15.50
CA ALA A 17 -0.70 -14.61 15.81
C ALA A 17 -0.44 -13.44 14.86
N LEU A 18 -1.01 -13.48 13.65
CA LEU A 18 -0.73 -12.52 12.59
C LEU A 18 -2.02 -12.03 11.94
N ASP A 19 -2.27 -10.73 12.07
CA ASP A 19 -3.33 -10.04 11.34
C ASP A 19 -2.98 -9.89 9.85
N ILE A 20 -3.99 -10.09 8.99
CA ILE A 20 -3.80 -10.07 7.54
C ILE A 20 -3.54 -8.66 7.01
N ASN A 21 -4.14 -7.63 7.62
CA ASN A 21 -3.92 -6.24 7.23
C ASN A 21 -2.53 -5.77 7.64
N PHE A 22 -2.06 -6.20 8.82
CA PHE A 22 -0.67 -5.98 9.23
C PHE A 22 0.31 -6.62 8.23
N ALA A 23 0.07 -7.88 7.84
CA ALA A 23 0.90 -8.55 6.84
C ALA A 23 0.88 -7.81 5.49
N PHE A 24 -0.30 -7.34 5.05
CA PHE A 24 -0.46 -6.53 3.85
C PHE A 24 0.41 -5.26 3.89
N TYR A 25 0.34 -4.47 4.96
CA TYR A 25 1.16 -3.28 5.10
C TYR A 25 2.66 -3.61 5.18
N TYR A 26 3.02 -4.70 5.85
CA TYR A 26 4.42 -5.12 5.95
C TYR A 26 5.00 -5.56 4.59
N PHE A 27 4.17 -6.04 3.66
CA PHE A 27 4.65 -6.40 2.32
C PHE A 27 5.24 -5.22 1.54
N PHE A 28 4.83 -3.98 1.82
CA PHE A 28 5.48 -2.81 1.22
C PHE A 28 6.95 -2.69 1.66
N ILE A 29 7.25 -2.99 2.92
CA ILE A 29 8.62 -3.01 3.46
C ILE A 29 9.39 -4.17 2.83
N ILE A 30 8.79 -5.36 2.75
CA ILE A 30 9.40 -6.53 2.09
C ILE A 30 9.71 -6.23 0.62
N ALA A 31 8.81 -5.57 -0.10
CA ALA A 31 8.99 -5.17 -1.48
C ALA A 31 10.15 -4.17 -1.63
N GLU A 32 10.31 -3.24 -0.70
CA GLU A 32 11.43 -2.30 -0.67
C GLU A 32 12.77 -3.00 -0.36
N GLN A 33 12.80 -3.88 0.64
CA GLN A 33 13.99 -4.67 0.97
C GLN A 33 14.40 -5.59 -0.18
N SER A 34 13.40 -6.18 -0.81
CA SER A 34 13.52 -6.99 -2.01
C SER A 34 14.23 -6.23 -3.13
N LYS A 35 13.91 -4.95 -3.36
CA LYS A 35 14.60 -4.12 -4.36
C LYS A 35 16.12 -4.02 -4.14
N LYS A 36 16.58 -4.07 -2.90
CA LYS A 36 18.00 -3.99 -2.53
C LYS A 36 18.76 -5.31 -2.74
N LEU A 37 18.03 -6.43 -2.82
CA LEU A 37 18.58 -7.78 -2.98
C LEU A 37 18.57 -8.26 -4.43
N ILE A 38 18.05 -7.46 -5.36
CA ILE A 38 18.07 -7.76 -6.78
C ILE A 38 19.51 -7.67 -7.28
N ASN A 39 20.02 -8.78 -7.80
CA ASN A 39 21.29 -8.78 -8.51
C ASN A 39 21.12 -8.03 -9.84
N THR A 40 22.04 -7.10 -10.10
CA THR A 40 22.08 -6.22 -11.27
C THR A 40 22.34 -7.03 -12.55
N SER A 41 21.29 -7.64 -13.11
CA SER A 41 21.32 -8.24 -14.45
C SER A 41 19.94 -8.20 -15.09
N SER A 42 19.56 -7.02 -15.60
CA SER A 42 18.48 -6.74 -16.56
C SER A 42 17.03 -7.14 -16.20
N LEU A 43 16.79 -8.09 -15.29
CA LEU A 43 15.49 -8.45 -14.75
C LEU A 43 15.51 -8.46 -13.22
N PRO A 44 14.57 -7.76 -12.56
CA PRO A 44 14.47 -7.74 -11.11
C PRO A 44 13.90 -9.08 -10.59
N ILE A 45 14.74 -10.11 -10.53
CA ILE A 45 14.35 -11.44 -10.05
C ILE A 45 15.01 -11.70 -8.69
N ILE A 46 14.18 -11.98 -7.70
CA ILE A 46 14.63 -12.44 -6.39
C ILE A 46 14.57 -13.95 -6.34
N SER A 47 15.66 -14.57 -5.91
CA SER A 47 15.67 -16.01 -5.70
C SER A 47 14.84 -16.36 -4.46
N MET A 48 14.18 -17.52 -4.48
CA MET A 48 13.45 -18.05 -3.32
C MET A 48 14.33 -18.17 -2.07
N LYS A 49 15.65 -18.36 -2.24
CA LYS A 49 16.60 -18.43 -1.13
C LYS A 49 16.76 -17.07 -0.45
N GLU A 50 16.86 -15.99 -1.21
CA GLU A 50 16.93 -14.63 -0.66
C GLU A 50 15.59 -14.21 -0.06
N LEU A 51 14.47 -14.57 -0.70
CA LEU A 51 13.14 -14.27 -0.17
C LEU A 51 12.91 -14.92 1.21
N LYS A 52 13.32 -16.18 1.38
CA LYS A 52 13.23 -16.90 2.68
C LYS A 52 14.10 -16.31 3.79
N LYS A 53 15.09 -15.47 3.47
CA LYS A 53 15.90 -14.78 4.48
C LYS A 53 15.20 -13.56 5.06
N LEU A 54 14.21 -13.00 4.34
CA LEU A 54 13.44 -11.88 4.84
C LEU A 54 12.56 -12.35 6.00
N LYS A 55 12.73 -11.71 7.16
CA LYS A 55 11.98 -12.03 8.38
C LYS A 55 10.95 -10.94 8.62
N ILE A 56 9.74 -11.35 8.95
CA ILE A 56 8.67 -10.46 9.37
C ILE A 56 8.65 -10.47 10.91
N PRO A 57 8.86 -9.33 11.59
CA PRO A 57 8.63 -9.23 13.02
C PRO A 57 7.12 -9.31 13.28
N ILE A 58 6.71 -10.19 14.20
CA ILE A 58 5.32 -10.38 14.58
C ILE A 58 5.16 -9.80 16.00
N PRO A 59 4.73 -8.53 16.14
CA PRO A 59 4.46 -7.95 17.46
C PRO A 59 3.16 -8.52 18.04
N SER A 60 2.76 -8.09 19.24
CA SER A 60 1.50 -8.55 19.83
C SER A 60 0.27 -8.11 19.01
N LEU A 61 -0.83 -8.87 19.02
CA LEU A 61 -2.05 -8.51 18.27
C LEU A 61 -2.53 -7.06 18.54
N PRO A 62 -2.58 -6.55 19.79
CA PRO A 62 -3.01 -5.18 20.05
C PRO A 62 -2.09 -4.12 19.43
N GLU A 63 -0.80 -4.44 19.27
CA GLU A 63 0.15 -3.55 18.58
C GLU A 63 -0.05 -3.61 17.07
N GLN A 64 -0.30 -4.80 16.51
CA GLN A 64 -0.63 -4.96 15.09
C GLN A 64 -1.88 -4.14 14.73
N GLU A 65 -2.95 -4.24 15.51
CA GLU A 65 -4.19 -3.47 15.30
C GLU A 65 -3.97 -1.96 15.35
N LYS A 66 -3.16 -1.47 16.31
CA LYS A 66 -2.81 -0.04 16.38
C LYS A 66 -2.05 0.44 15.16
N ILE A 67 -1.08 -0.36 14.69
CA ILE A 67 -0.30 -0.03 13.49
C ILE A 67 -1.23 0.02 12.28
N VAL A 68 -2.08 -0.99 12.09
CA VAL A 68 -3.05 -1.07 11.00
C VAL A 68 -4.00 0.13 11.04
N ALA A 69 -4.56 0.47 12.20
CA ALA A 69 -5.49 1.60 12.32
C ALA A 69 -4.85 2.95 11.94
N ILE A 70 -3.57 3.14 12.27
CA ILE A 70 -2.84 4.35 11.87
C ILE A 70 -2.64 4.37 10.35
N LEU A 71 -2.17 3.25 9.77
CA LEU A 71 -1.88 3.15 8.34
C LEU A 71 -3.16 3.25 7.49
N ASP A 72 -4.25 2.60 7.89
CA ASP A 72 -5.55 2.69 7.24
C ASP A 72 -6.08 4.13 7.19
N LYS A 73 -5.86 4.89 8.27
CA LYS A 73 -6.24 6.31 8.30
C LYS A 73 -5.48 7.13 7.26
N PHE A 74 -4.18 6.88 7.10
CA PHE A 74 -3.37 7.56 6.09
C PHE A 74 -3.74 7.12 4.68
N ASP A 75 -3.95 5.81 4.47
CA ASP A 75 -4.35 5.28 3.17
C ASP A 75 -5.70 5.84 2.73
N THR A 76 -6.68 5.85 3.64
CA THR A 76 -7.99 6.46 3.40
C THR A 76 -7.85 7.93 3.04
N LEU A 77 -7.06 8.70 3.78
CA LEU A 77 -6.91 10.14 3.51
C LEU A 77 -6.26 10.41 2.14
N THR A 78 -5.34 9.56 1.69
CA THR A 78 -4.51 9.82 0.51
C THR A 78 -5.06 9.18 -0.77
N HIS A 79 -5.65 8.00 -0.68
CA HIS A 79 -6.10 7.22 -1.83
C HIS A 79 -7.61 7.10 -1.95
N SER A 80 -8.39 7.41 -0.89
CA SER A 80 -9.85 7.31 -0.98
C SER A 80 -10.44 8.32 -1.96
N VAL A 81 -11.15 7.79 -2.96
CA VAL A 81 -11.90 8.60 -3.93
C VAL A 81 -13.21 9.15 -3.33
N SER A 82 -13.70 8.56 -2.24
CA SER A 82 -14.94 8.99 -1.58
C SER A 82 -14.74 9.99 -0.45
N GLU A 83 -13.58 10.00 0.21
CA GLU A 83 -13.39 10.80 1.44
C GLU A 83 -12.00 11.46 1.54
N GLY A 84 -11.04 11.10 0.69
CA GLY A 84 -9.67 11.59 0.75
C GLY A 84 -9.38 12.80 -0.16
N LEU A 85 -8.09 13.13 -0.25
CA LEU A 85 -7.55 14.19 -1.11
C LEU A 85 -8.04 14.13 -2.58
N PRO A 86 -8.17 12.96 -3.22
CA PRO A 86 -8.70 12.89 -4.59
C PRO A 86 -10.10 13.50 -4.74
N ARG A 87 -10.97 13.32 -3.74
CA ARG A 87 -12.30 13.92 -3.74
C ARG A 87 -12.25 15.44 -3.63
N GLU A 88 -11.42 15.95 -2.71
CA GLU A 88 -11.27 17.39 -2.53
C GLU A 88 -10.73 18.06 -3.80
N ILE A 89 -9.71 17.45 -4.43
CA ILE A 89 -9.16 17.93 -5.71
C ILE A 89 -10.23 17.95 -6.80
N ALA A 90 -11.04 16.90 -6.91
CA ALA A 90 -12.13 16.84 -7.89
C ALA A 90 -13.18 17.94 -7.66
N LEU A 91 -13.57 18.19 -6.41
CA LEU A 91 -14.50 19.26 -6.06
C LEU A 91 -13.91 20.65 -6.36
N ARG A 92 -12.64 20.89 -6.01
CA ARG A 92 -11.94 22.14 -6.32
C ARG A 92 -11.81 22.40 -7.82
N ARG A 93 -11.57 21.36 -8.62
CA ARG A 93 -11.55 21.46 -10.10
C ARG A 93 -12.92 21.88 -10.66
N LYS A 94 -14.00 21.23 -10.22
CA LYS A 94 -15.36 21.62 -10.60
C LYS A 94 -15.70 23.05 -10.23
N GLN A 95 -15.32 23.46 -9.01
CA GLN A 95 -15.51 24.84 -8.55
C GLN A 95 -14.74 25.83 -9.42
N TYR A 96 -13.48 25.52 -9.76
CA TYR A 96 -12.67 26.36 -10.65
C TYR A 96 -13.27 26.49 -12.05
N GLU A 97 -13.71 25.38 -12.65
CA GLU A 97 -14.36 25.37 -13.97
C GLU A 97 -15.62 26.24 -13.97
N TYR A 98 -16.47 26.11 -12.96
CA TYR A 98 -17.68 26.94 -12.82
C TYR A 98 -17.37 28.44 -12.84
N TYR A 99 -16.42 28.90 -12.00
CA TYR A 99 -16.07 30.32 -11.94
C TYR A 99 -15.33 30.79 -13.20
N ARG A 100 -14.52 29.93 -13.82
CA ARG A 100 -13.87 30.23 -15.10
C ARG A 100 -14.91 30.51 -16.19
N GLU A 101 -15.91 29.64 -16.33
CA GLU A 101 -16.97 29.83 -17.33
C GLU A 101 -17.82 31.07 -17.03
N GLN A 102 -18.13 31.35 -15.75
CA GLN A 102 -18.81 32.60 -15.39
C GLN A 102 -18.01 33.84 -15.81
N LEU A 103 -16.72 33.88 -15.53
CA LEU A 103 -15.85 35.00 -15.92
C LEU A 103 -15.76 35.17 -17.44
N LEU A 104 -15.72 34.06 -18.19
CA LEU A 104 -15.71 34.08 -19.65
C LEU A 104 -17.05 34.55 -20.22
N ALA A 105 -18.18 34.27 -19.56
CA ALA A 105 -19.50 34.72 -19.97
C ALA A 105 -19.74 36.24 -19.77
N PHE A 106 -18.92 36.92 -18.97
CA PHE A 106 -18.96 38.39 -18.82
C PHE A 106 -18.13 39.13 -19.88
N ARG A 107 -17.40 38.41 -20.74
CA ARG A 107 -16.59 38.95 -21.85
C ARG A 107 -17.35 38.86 -23.16
#